data_AF-M2XI62-F1
#
_entry.id   AF-M2XI62-F1
#
_cell.length_a   1.000
_cell.length_b   1.000
_cell.length_c   1.000
_cell.angle_alpha   90.00
_cell.angle_beta   90.00
_cell.angle_gamma   90.00
#
_symmetry.space_group_name_H-M   'P 1'
#
loop_
_entity.id
_entity.type
_entity.pdbx_description
1 polymer ?
#
loop_
_entity_poly.entity_id
_entity_poly.type
_entity_poly.pdbx_seq_one_letter_code
_entity_poly.pdbx_strand_id
1 'polypeptide(L)'
;MLLIPGAFLGTESMSAWMGAFTATRSVTVFDQQGHGCTPDTARPNRQISDAQMRSITAKAMVIVGDADGVKPERAPAMFRLLGGGDEEAAATGMLPTVPRARLVVLPATSHLGILGDTEVLVPTVTAFLDDVPPVTPELFRADDDRQAAT
;
A
#
# COMPACT_ATOMS: atom_id res chain seq x y z
N MET A 1 8.04 -11.68 -2.80
CA MET A 1 7.43 -10.62 -1.96
C MET A 1 7.90 -10.80 -0.53
N LEU A 2 8.45 -9.75 0.08
CA LEU A 2 8.77 -9.76 1.50
C LEU A 2 7.57 -9.18 2.26
N LEU A 3 7.02 -9.94 3.21
CA LEU A 3 5.95 -9.51 4.10
C LEU A 3 6.50 -9.38 5.51
N ILE A 4 6.32 -8.22 6.12
CA ILE A 4 6.89 -7.88 7.42
C ILE A 4 5.73 -7.63 8.40
N PRO A 5 5.58 -8.44 9.46
CA PRO A 5 4.61 -8.18 10.51
C PRO A 5 4.86 -6.83 11.20
N GLY A 6 3.80 -6.22 11.74
CA GLY A 6 3.92 -5.02 12.57
C GLY A 6 4.72 -5.27 13.84
N ALA A 7 5.20 -4.20 14.48
CA ALA A 7 6.15 -4.27 15.59
C ALA A 7 5.80 -5.40 16.58
N PHE A 8 4.59 -5.47 17.12
CA PHE A 8 4.26 -6.44 18.18
C PHE A 8 3.69 -7.79 17.69
N LEU A 9 3.89 -8.16 16.43
CA LEU A 9 3.26 -9.34 15.82
C LEU A 9 4.28 -10.37 15.32
N GLY A 10 3.90 -11.65 15.36
CA GLY A 10 4.69 -12.77 14.82
C GLY A 10 4.20 -13.24 13.44
N THR A 11 4.88 -14.23 12.86
CA THR A 11 4.55 -14.78 11.53
C THR A 11 3.12 -15.32 11.43
N GLU A 12 2.58 -15.87 12.52
CA GLU A 12 1.21 -16.42 12.57
C GLU A 12 0.13 -15.36 12.29
N SER A 13 0.39 -14.11 12.67
CA SER A 13 -0.52 -12.98 12.39
C SER A 13 -0.69 -12.73 10.89
N MET A 14 0.24 -13.23 10.07
CA MET A 14 0.25 -13.07 8.61
C MET A 14 -0.28 -14.30 7.87
N SER A 15 -0.82 -15.31 8.55
CA SER A 15 -1.26 -16.58 7.94
C SER A 15 -2.24 -16.39 6.78
N ALA A 16 -3.27 -15.54 6.96
CA ALA A 16 -4.24 -15.23 5.93
C ALA A 16 -3.58 -14.57 4.69
N TRP A 17 -2.64 -13.66 4.91
CA TRP A 17 -1.88 -12.97 3.85
C TRP A 17 -0.91 -13.91 3.12
N MET A 18 -0.26 -14.82 3.84
CA MET A 18 0.57 -15.85 3.25
C MET A 18 -0.26 -16.78 2.36
N GLY A 19 -1.41 -17.26 2.86
CA GLY A 19 -2.32 -18.10 2.07
C GLY A 19 -2.80 -17.40 0.81
N ALA A 20 -3.13 -16.11 0.90
CA ALA A 20 -3.61 -15.32 -0.22
C ALA A 20 -2.57 -15.12 -1.32
N PHE A 21 -1.30 -14.91 -0.97
CA PHE A 21 -0.26 -14.58 -1.94
C PHE A 21 0.56 -15.77 -2.43
N THR A 22 0.72 -16.82 -1.63
CA THR A 22 1.57 -17.98 -2.01
C THR A 22 1.06 -18.72 -3.25
N ALA A 23 -0.22 -18.57 -3.60
CA ALA A 23 -0.79 -19.12 -4.84
C ALA A 23 -0.20 -18.49 -6.11
N THR A 24 0.24 -17.23 -6.07
CA THR A 24 0.68 -16.47 -7.26
C THR A 24 2.11 -15.96 -7.19
N ARG A 25 2.71 -15.93 -6.00
CA ARG A 25 4.04 -15.35 -5.79
C ARG A 25 4.78 -16.01 -4.64
N SER A 26 6.11 -16.04 -4.72
CA SER A 26 6.94 -16.43 -3.59
C SER A 26 6.80 -15.40 -2.46
N VAL A 27 6.44 -15.86 -1.26
CA VAL A 27 6.30 -15.03 -0.07
C VAL A 27 7.37 -15.42 0.94
N THR A 28 8.10 -14.42 1.43
CA THR A 28 9.05 -14.57 2.54
C THR A 28 8.54 -13.77 3.72
N VAL A 29 8.42 -14.41 4.87
CA VAL A 29 8.04 -13.80 6.16
C VAL A 29 9.05 -14.26 7.19
N PHE A 30 9.43 -13.38 8.10
CA PHE A 30 10.30 -13.73 9.23
C PHE A 30 9.80 -13.07 10.50
N ASP A 31 10.09 -13.69 11.63
CA ASP A 31 9.80 -13.12 12.94
C ASP A 31 10.83 -12.01 13.26
N GLN A 32 10.36 -10.79 13.49
CA GLN A 32 11.24 -9.65 13.71
C GLN A 32 11.82 -9.66 15.13
N GLN A 33 13.12 -9.43 15.22
CA GLN A 33 13.82 -9.25 16.49
C GLN A 33 13.36 -7.94 17.16
N GLY A 34 12.61 -8.03 18.26
CA GLY A 34 12.19 -6.84 19.03
C GLY A 34 11.11 -7.02 20.10
N HIS A 35 10.49 -8.20 20.24
CA HIS A 35 9.24 -8.33 20.99
C HIS A 35 9.18 -9.57 21.90
N GLY A 36 10.33 -9.95 22.48
CA GLY A 36 10.46 -11.07 23.40
C GLY A 36 10.98 -12.38 22.79
N CYS A 37 11.16 -12.45 21.46
CA CYS A 37 11.62 -13.66 20.78
C CYS A 37 13.16 -13.84 20.74
N THR A 38 13.98 -12.85 21.11
CA THR A 38 15.46 -13.03 21.28
C THR A 38 16.05 -11.93 22.19
N PRO A 39 16.97 -12.23 23.13
CA PRO A 39 17.32 -11.31 24.24
C PRO A 39 18.24 -10.13 23.92
N ASP A 40 18.98 -10.13 22.81
CA ASP A 40 20.21 -9.33 22.75
C ASP A 40 20.26 -8.36 21.58
N THR A 41 19.85 -7.11 21.79
CA THR A 41 20.47 -5.85 21.28
C THR A 41 19.50 -4.67 21.48
N ALA A 42 19.92 -3.64 22.21
CA ALA A 42 19.18 -2.38 22.28
C ALA A 42 19.17 -1.69 20.89
N ARG A 43 17.99 -1.56 20.28
CA ARG A 43 17.80 -0.82 19.03
C ARG A 43 16.90 0.38 19.31
N PRO A 44 17.44 1.62 19.30
CA PRO A 44 16.59 2.80 19.46
C PRO A 44 15.60 2.88 18.30
N ASN A 45 14.35 3.25 18.60
CA ASN A 45 13.34 3.49 17.57
C ASN A 45 13.85 4.61 16.64
N ARG A 46 14.19 4.26 15.41
CA ARG A 46 14.79 5.20 14.45
C ARG A 46 13.70 5.76 13.57
N GLN A 47 13.33 7.01 13.83
CA GLN A 47 12.41 7.73 12.97
C GLN A 47 13.05 7.98 11.60
N ILE A 48 12.32 7.67 10.53
CA ILE A 48 12.70 8.05 9.16
C ILE A 48 12.42 9.55 9.00
N SER A 49 13.42 10.31 8.56
CA SER A 49 13.24 11.73 8.22
C SER A 49 12.52 11.90 6.88
N ASP A 50 11.88 13.04 6.66
CA ASP A 50 11.22 13.33 5.39
C ASP A 50 12.16 13.25 4.18
N ALA A 51 13.43 13.63 4.34
CA ALA A 51 14.44 13.52 3.29
C ALA A 51 14.73 12.05 2.93
N GLN A 52 14.83 11.18 3.95
CA GLN A 52 14.96 9.75 3.73
C GLN A 52 13.70 9.16 3.09
N MET A 53 12.51 9.63 3.48
CA MET A 53 11.25 9.19 2.87
C MET A 53 11.19 9.54 1.37
N ARG A 54 11.56 10.78 1.01
CA ARG A 54 11.63 11.23 -0.39
C ARG A 54 12.68 10.47 -1.21
N SER A 55 13.73 9.95 -0.57
CA SER A 55 14.77 9.18 -1.25
C SER A 55 14.33 7.78 -1.69
N ILE A 56 13.17 7.30 -1.23
CA ILE A 56 12.62 6.02 -1.64
C ILE A 56 12.16 6.12 -3.10
N THR A 57 12.90 5.46 -3.99
CA THR A 57 12.61 5.44 -5.43
C THR A 57 11.61 4.36 -5.82
N ALA A 58 11.52 3.28 -5.04
CA ALA A 58 10.57 2.18 -5.26
C ALA A 58 9.11 2.66 -5.24
N LYS A 59 8.24 1.96 -5.98
CA LYS A 59 6.79 2.14 -5.87
C LYS A 59 6.35 1.84 -4.44
N ALA A 60 5.41 2.61 -3.91
CA ALA A 60 4.96 2.47 -2.54
C ALA A 60 3.42 2.54 -2.44
N MET A 61 2.86 1.73 -1.56
CA MET A 61 1.45 1.82 -1.18
C MET A 61 1.38 2.07 0.32
N VAL A 62 0.63 3.09 0.72
CA VAL A 62 0.33 3.40 2.12
C VAL A 62 -1.09 2.92 2.40
N ILE A 63 -1.26 2.09 3.43
CA ILE A 63 -2.56 1.57 3.86
C ILE A 63 -2.79 2.02 5.30
N VAL A 64 -3.96 2.59 5.59
CA VAL A 64 -4.35 3.04 6.92
C VAL A 64 -5.83 2.78 7.15
N GLY A 65 -6.22 2.50 8.39
CA GLY A 65 -7.63 2.50 8.81
C GLY A 65 -8.02 3.86 9.38
N ASP A 66 -9.23 4.33 9.10
CA ASP A 66 -9.74 5.61 9.63
C ASP A 66 -9.91 5.64 11.17
N ALA A 67 -9.99 4.46 11.81
CA ALA A 67 -10.07 4.26 13.25
C ALA A 67 -8.78 3.66 13.83
N ASP A 68 -7.64 3.82 13.13
CA ASP A 68 -6.32 3.46 13.67
C ASP A 68 -5.91 4.41 14.82
N GLY A 69 -5.11 3.90 15.76
CA GLY A 69 -4.46 4.72 16.79
C GLY A 69 -3.40 5.67 16.23
N VAL A 70 -2.97 5.46 14.98
CA VAL A 70 -2.17 6.43 14.23
C VAL A 70 -3.06 7.55 13.71
N LYS A 71 -2.69 8.80 14.00
CA LYS A 71 -3.33 10.00 13.44
C LYS A 71 -3.53 9.87 11.92
N PRO A 72 -4.77 9.98 11.40
CA PRO A 72 -5.06 9.80 9.98
C PRO A 72 -4.17 10.67 9.08
N GLU A 73 -3.81 11.88 9.50
CA GLU A 73 -3.01 12.84 8.73
C GLU A 73 -1.61 12.34 8.40
N ARG A 74 -1.07 11.38 9.18
CA ARG A 74 0.27 10.82 8.93
C ARG A 74 0.34 10.04 7.64
N ALA A 75 -0.72 9.32 7.27
CA ALA A 75 -0.72 8.51 6.06
C ALA A 75 -0.72 9.38 4.77
N PRO A 76 -1.57 10.40 4.61
CA PRO A 76 -1.48 11.36 3.52
C PRO A 76 -0.16 12.15 3.50
N ALA A 77 0.42 12.47 4.65
CA ALA A 77 1.73 13.14 4.70
C ALA A 77 2.83 12.23 4.13
N MET A 78 2.88 10.96 4.56
CA MET A 78 3.82 9.97 4.03
C MET A 78 3.60 9.71 2.54
N PHE A 79 2.35 9.56 2.11
CA PHE A 79 1.98 9.40 0.71
C PHE A 79 2.52 10.54 -0.17
N ARG A 80 2.38 11.80 0.25
CA ARG A 80 2.94 12.96 -0.48
C ARG A 80 4.47 12.92 -0.54
N LEU A 81 5.13 12.56 0.56
CA LEU A 81 6.59 12.44 0.59
C LEU A 81 7.12 11.34 -0.35
N LEU A 82 6.32 10.29 -0.58
CA LEU A 82 6.62 9.21 -1.53
C LEU A 82 6.34 9.60 -2.99
N GLY A 83 5.95 10.86 -3.26
CA GLY A 83 5.59 11.35 -4.59
C GLY A 83 4.17 10.96 -5.00
N GLY A 84 3.28 10.84 -4.03
CA GLY A 84 1.85 10.66 -4.25
C GLY A 84 1.12 11.97 -4.47
N GLY A 85 0.04 11.91 -5.24
CA GLY A 85 -0.68 13.07 -5.74
C GLY A 85 -0.28 13.33 -7.19
N ASP A 86 -1.28 13.42 -8.06
CA ASP A 86 -1.10 13.71 -9.48
C ASP A 86 -1.99 14.90 -9.82
N GLU A 87 -1.36 16.06 -10.03
CA GLU A 87 -2.06 17.32 -10.30
C GLU A 87 -2.73 17.30 -11.67
N GLU A 88 -2.14 16.62 -12.65
CA GLU A 88 -2.72 16.48 -13.98
C GLU A 88 -3.95 15.57 -13.92
N ALA A 89 -3.86 14.46 -13.19
CA ALA A 89 -5.02 13.60 -12.98
C ALA A 89 -6.12 14.29 -12.18
N ALA A 90 -5.77 15.12 -11.21
CA ALA A 90 -6.75 15.93 -10.47
C ALA A 90 -7.43 16.98 -11.36
N ALA A 91 -6.69 17.58 -12.30
CA ALA A 91 -7.21 18.58 -13.22
C ALA A 91 -8.08 17.98 -14.35
N THR A 92 -7.69 16.80 -14.86
CA THR A 92 -8.33 16.16 -16.02
C THR A 92 -9.38 15.11 -15.65
N GLY A 93 -9.34 14.59 -14.42
CA GLY A 93 -10.14 13.44 -13.99
C GLY A 93 -9.65 12.10 -14.56
N MET A 94 -8.53 12.08 -15.27
CA MET A 94 -7.99 10.92 -15.97
C MET A 94 -6.58 10.63 -15.46
N LEU A 95 -6.23 9.36 -15.25
CA LEU A 95 -4.86 8.99 -14.88
C LEU A 95 -4.00 8.83 -16.14
N PRO A 96 -3.05 9.74 -16.42
CA PRO A 96 -2.21 9.64 -17.63
C PRO A 96 -1.19 8.51 -17.50
N THR A 97 -0.75 8.22 -16.27
CA THR A 97 0.20 7.14 -15.96
C THR A 97 -0.18 6.48 -14.64
N VAL A 98 0.36 5.29 -14.40
CA VAL A 98 0.15 4.58 -13.14
C VAL A 98 0.95 5.29 -12.02
N PRO A 99 0.29 5.78 -10.95
CA PRO A 99 0.99 6.49 -9.89
C PRO A 99 1.99 5.60 -9.15
N ARG A 100 3.19 6.14 -8.92
CA ARG A 100 4.26 5.45 -8.18
C ARG A 100 3.90 5.23 -6.71
N ALA A 101 3.19 6.18 -6.11
CA ALA A 101 2.68 6.09 -4.76
C ALA A 101 1.16 5.97 -4.78
N ARG A 102 0.61 5.04 -3.97
CA ARG A 102 -0.84 4.84 -3.80
C ARG A 102 -1.20 4.96 -2.32
N LEU A 103 -2.42 5.43 -2.03
CA LEU A 103 -2.97 5.53 -0.68
C LEU A 103 -4.30 4.77 -0.61
N VAL A 104 -4.44 3.92 0.39
CA VAL A 104 -5.68 3.22 0.74
C VAL A 104 -6.08 3.67 2.14
N VAL A 105 -7.30 4.18 2.28
CA VAL A 105 -7.91 4.49 3.58
C VAL A 105 -9.12 3.59 3.76
N LEU A 106 -9.03 2.67 4.72
CA LEU A 106 -10.10 1.72 4.99
C LEU A 106 -11.13 2.33 5.95
N PRO A 107 -12.43 2.31 5.59
CA PRO A 107 -13.48 2.85 6.44
C PRO A 107 -13.74 1.94 7.65
N ALA A 108 -14.13 2.54 8.78
CA ALA A 108 -14.44 1.87 10.04
C ALA A 108 -13.40 0.81 10.49
N THR A 109 -12.12 1.06 10.21
CA THR A 109 -11.07 0.05 10.37
C THR A 109 -10.02 0.49 11.38
N SER A 110 -9.78 -0.34 12.39
CA SER A 110 -8.74 -0.12 13.40
C SER A 110 -7.40 -0.72 13.00
N HIS A 111 -6.36 -0.46 13.78
CA HIS A 111 -5.00 -0.99 13.57
C HIS A 111 -4.96 -2.51 13.33
N LEU A 112 -5.69 -3.28 14.15
CA LEU A 112 -5.77 -4.74 13.99
C LEU A 112 -6.77 -5.15 12.91
N GLY A 113 -7.78 -4.32 12.63
CA GLY A 113 -8.76 -4.58 11.57
C GLY A 113 -8.11 -4.70 10.19
N ILE A 114 -7.06 -3.92 9.92
CA ILE A 114 -6.27 -3.97 8.67
C ILE A 114 -5.76 -5.40 8.39
N LEU A 115 -5.37 -6.14 9.44
CA LEU A 115 -4.83 -7.49 9.30
C LEU A 115 -5.88 -8.48 8.78
N GLY A 116 -7.14 -8.27 9.14
CA GLY A 116 -8.26 -9.15 8.80
C GLY A 116 -8.93 -8.83 7.48
N ASP A 117 -8.72 -7.62 6.93
CA ASP A 117 -9.42 -7.16 5.72
C ASP A 117 -8.76 -7.64 4.41
N THR A 118 -8.51 -8.94 4.33
CA THR A 118 -7.84 -9.55 3.16
C THR A 118 -8.72 -9.51 1.92
N GLU A 119 -10.06 -9.54 2.06
CA GLU A 119 -10.98 -9.48 0.93
C GLU A 119 -10.83 -8.16 0.14
N VAL A 120 -10.64 -7.03 0.82
CA VAL A 120 -10.42 -5.73 0.18
C VAL A 120 -8.94 -5.56 -0.20
N LEU A 121 -8.02 -5.92 0.70
CA LEU A 121 -6.62 -5.58 0.54
C LEU A 121 -5.85 -6.51 -0.40
N VAL A 122 -6.15 -7.81 -0.46
CA VAL A 122 -5.41 -8.74 -1.34
C VAL A 122 -5.54 -8.34 -2.81
N PRO A 123 -6.75 -8.07 -3.36
CA PRO A 123 -6.88 -7.60 -4.74
C PRO A 123 -6.19 -6.25 -4.96
N THR A 124 -6.33 -5.33 -3.99
CA THR A 124 -5.76 -3.98 -4.07
C THR A 124 -4.23 -4.01 -4.11
N VAL A 125 -3.60 -4.81 -3.23
CA VAL A 125 -2.15 -5.00 -3.19
C VAL A 125 -1.68 -5.78 -4.41
N THR A 126 -2.42 -6.80 -4.86
CA THR A 126 -2.10 -7.56 -6.09
C THR A 126 -2.04 -6.62 -7.31
N ALA A 127 -3.08 -5.80 -7.52
CA ALA A 127 -3.12 -4.83 -8.62
C ALA A 127 -1.98 -3.79 -8.55
N PHE A 128 -1.49 -3.47 -7.35
CA PHE A 128 -0.32 -2.61 -7.18
C PHE A 128 0.99 -3.31 -7.52
N LEU A 129 1.17 -4.54 -7.03
CA LEU A 129 2.37 -5.33 -7.32
C LEU A 129 2.50 -5.68 -8.81
N ASP A 130 1.36 -5.87 -9.48
CA ASP A 130 1.29 -6.25 -10.89
C ASP A 130 1.20 -5.02 -11.82
N ASP A 131 1.31 -3.80 -11.25
CA ASP A 131 1.27 -2.52 -11.96
C ASP A 131 0.02 -2.29 -12.82
N VAL A 132 -1.10 -2.86 -12.41
CA VAL A 132 -2.37 -2.71 -13.13
C VAL A 132 -2.83 -1.26 -13.02
N PRO A 133 -3.13 -0.57 -14.15
CA PRO A 133 -3.67 0.77 -14.15
C PRO A 133 -5.12 0.77 -13.62
N PRO A 134 -5.53 1.77 -12.84
CA PRO A 134 -6.92 1.92 -12.43
C PRO A 134 -7.84 2.04 -13.64
N VAL A 135 -9.06 1.50 -13.51
CA VAL A 135 -10.04 1.47 -14.60
C VAL A 135 -10.68 2.85 -14.75
N THR A 136 -10.52 3.48 -15.91
CA THR A 136 -11.36 4.61 -16.32
C THR A 136 -12.78 4.12 -16.60
N PRO A 137 -13.83 4.71 -16.00
CA PRO A 137 -15.21 4.33 -16.30
C PRO A 137 -15.51 4.49 -17.80
N GLU A 138 -16.34 3.60 -18.35
CA GLU A 138 -16.68 3.59 -19.78
C GLU A 138 -17.23 4.92 -20.28
N LEU A 139 -18.03 5.61 -19.45
CA LEU A 139 -18.58 6.94 -19.73
C LEU A 139 -17.52 7.99 -20.08
N PHE A 140 -16.27 7.79 -19.64
CA PHE A 140 -15.16 8.73 -19.84
C PHE A 140 -14.03 8.17 -20.71
N ARG A 141 -14.19 6.97 -21.29
CA ARG A 141 -13.27 6.48 -22.33
C ARG A 141 -13.55 7.26 -23.62
N ALA A 142 -12.51 7.72 -24.31
CA ALA A 142 -12.69 8.33 -25.62
C ALA A 142 -13.26 7.30 -26.61
N ASP A 143 -14.27 7.69 -27.39
CA ASP A 143 -14.77 6.94 -28.55
C ASP A 143 -13.66 6.92 -29.64
N ASP A 144 -12.60 6.14 -29.44
CA ASP A 144 -11.55 5.95 -30.46
C ASP A 144 -12.07 5.21 -31.71
N ASP A 145 -13.25 4.59 -31.62
CA ASP A 145 -13.82 3.76 -32.70
C ASP A 145 -14.57 4.56 -33.79
N ARG A 146 -14.76 5.87 -33.67
CA ARG A 146 -15.46 6.68 -34.70
C ARG A 146 -14.57 7.45 -35.67
N GLN A 147 -13.26 7.51 -35.47
CA GLN A 147 -12.35 8.27 -36.36
C GLN A 147 -11.66 7.41 -37.43
N ALA A 148 -11.82 6.08 -37.41
CA ALA A 148 -11.24 5.17 -38.42
C ALA A 148 -12.17 4.88 -39.62
N ALA A 149 -13.35 5.52 -39.70
CA ALA A 149 -14.34 5.31 -40.76
C ALA A 149 -14.74 6.62 -41.45
N THR A 150 -13.78 7.33 -42.05
CA THR A 150 -14.01 8.34 -43.10
C THR A 150 -12.80 8.38 -44.01
#